data_AF-A0A6I1F4D0-F1
#
_entry.id   AF-A0A6I1F4D0-F1
#
_cell.length_a   1.000
_cell.length_b   1.000
_cell.length_c   1.000
_cell.angle_alpha   90.00
_cell.angle_beta   90.00
_cell.angle_gamma   90.00
#
_symmetry.space_group_name_H-M   'P 1'
#
loop_
_entity.id
_entity.type
_entity.pdbx_description
1 polymer ?
#
loop_
_entity_poly.entity_id
_entity_poly.type
_entity_poly.pdbx_seq_one_letter_code
_entity_poly.pdbx_strand_id
1 'polypeptide(L)'
;MLNTPLKPMLLQPSEVISTDSNYIHQLKFDGHRALFHYDHGKITIYTRHGNDVTLKYIELLNLNLPVQTCILDGEVIVLDKNGEIPKPNFECLMARFQASQRDKIVSLAKAIPVHFVAFDILFLNGVSTIHDPLEKRLDILSSIIDNDHLISAATSFNDGLTLFNKVKELGLEGIVSKKLSSKYILDSRTFAFQKIKNYQFLIGNIYGYKKNSFGWLIKEGNQSRGIVEFVPKKEREAFYKISKQLIIGEDKNFVYLDPLLKGEIKYQCLTSKGFMRSASFQKFII
;
A
#
# COMPACT_ATOMS: atom_id res chain seq x y z
N MET A 1 14.98 19.67 9.21
CA MET A 1 13.63 19.06 9.33
C MET A 1 12.84 19.42 8.09
N LEU A 2 12.53 20.70 7.86
CA LEU A 2 12.01 21.16 6.57
C LEU A 2 13.08 21.00 5.46
N ASN A 3 12.65 20.67 4.24
CA ASN A 3 13.46 20.41 3.05
C ASN A 3 14.61 19.39 3.17
N THR A 4 14.64 18.59 4.25
CA THR A 4 15.61 17.51 4.46
C THR A 4 14.89 16.17 4.48
N PRO A 5 15.43 15.11 3.86
CA PRO A 5 14.84 13.77 3.93
C PRO A 5 14.63 13.30 5.37
N LEU A 6 13.43 12.80 5.67
CA LEU A 6 13.10 12.16 6.94
C LEU A 6 12.63 10.73 6.70
N LYS A 7 12.84 9.87 7.70
CA LYS A 7 12.31 8.50 7.69
C LYS A 7 11.05 8.44 8.53
N PRO A 8 9.88 8.15 7.94
CA PRO A 8 8.62 8.19 8.65
C PRO A 8 8.45 7.03 9.63
N MET A 9 7.57 7.21 10.62
CA MET A 9 7.13 6.17 11.55
C MET A 9 6.43 5.04 10.82
N LEU A 10 6.79 3.79 11.08
CA LEU A 10 6.32 2.60 10.39
C LEU A 10 5.16 1.91 11.13
N LEU A 11 4.28 1.25 10.37
CA LEU A 11 3.11 0.55 10.91
C LEU A 11 3.47 -0.84 11.42
N GLN A 12 3.11 -1.16 12.66
CA GLN A 12 3.20 -2.52 13.20
C GLN A 12 2.08 -3.40 12.60
N PRO A 13 2.38 -4.60 12.05
CA PRO A 13 1.32 -5.53 11.67
C PRO A 13 0.48 -5.96 12.88
N SER A 14 -0.84 -6.04 12.73
CA SER A 14 -1.76 -6.63 13.71
C SER A 14 -2.82 -7.46 13.00
N GLU A 15 -3.27 -8.53 13.66
CA GLU A 15 -4.42 -9.34 13.24
C GLU A 15 -5.70 -8.93 13.98
N VAL A 16 -5.55 -8.15 15.06
CA VAL A 16 -6.64 -7.67 15.91
C VAL A 16 -6.85 -6.18 15.69
N ILE A 17 -8.10 -5.79 15.52
CA ILE A 17 -8.53 -4.40 15.51
C ILE A 17 -8.76 -4.00 16.97
N SER A 18 -8.06 -2.96 17.43
CA SER A 18 -8.24 -2.43 18.78
C SER A 18 -9.68 -1.94 18.97
N THR A 19 -10.31 -2.29 20.10
CA THR A 19 -11.62 -1.78 20.52
C THR A 19 -11.51 -0.69 21.60
N ASP A 20 -10.30 -0.29 21.95
CA ASP A 20 -10.02 0.80 22.88
C ASP A 20 -10.44 2.14 22.25
N SER A 21 -11.28 2.89 22.96
CA SER A 21 -11.79 4.21 22.51
C SER A 21 -10.68 5.25 22.32
N ASN A 22 -9.48 4.98 22.83
CA ASN A 22 -8.30 5.81 22.63
C ASN A 22 -7.61 5.58 21.27
N TYR A 23 -8.23 4.80 20.37
CA TYR A 23 -7.80 4.59 18.99
C TYR A 23 -8.78 5.19 17.99
N ILE A 24 -8.21 5.70 16.90
CA ILE A 24 -8.93 5.99 15.67
C ILE A 24 -8.49 5.03 14.57
N HIS A 25 -9.33 4.87 13.57
CA HIS A 25 -9.11 3.97 12.45
C HIS A 25 -9.23 4.75 11.15
N GLN A 26 -8.27 4.57 10.25
CA GLN A 26 -8.25 5.20 8.94
C GLN A 26 -8.11 4.14 7.86
N LEU A 27 -8.60 4.45 6.65
CA LEU A 27 -8.36 3.60 5.50
C LEU A 27 -6.86 3.41 5.29
N LYS A 28 -6.42 2.17 5.05
CA LYS A 28 -5.06 1.93 4.57
C LYS A 28 -5.04 2.15 3.07
N PHE A 29 -4.54 3.31 2.65
CA PHE A 29 -4.32 3.62 1.25
C PHE A 29 -3.19 2.75 0.67
N ASP A 30 -3.39 2.34 -0.59
CA ASP A 30 -2.46 1.54 -1.38
C ASP A 30 -1.76 2.43 -2.40
N GLY A 31 -0.59 2.93 -2.04
CA GLY A 31 0.12 3.91 -2.86
C GLY A 31 1.61 4.05 -2.55
N HIS A 32 2.09 5.28 -2.67
CA HIS A 32 3.45 5.66 -2.31
C HIS A 32 3.44 6.61 -1.12
N ARG A 33 3.87 6.10 0.03
CA ARG A 33 4.12 6.96 1.20
C ARG A 33 5.11 8.06 0.87
N ALA A 34 4.69 9.28 1.11
CA ALA A 34 5.42 10.49 0.79
C ALA A 34 5.37 11.49 1.94
N LEU A 35 6.52 12.11 2.21
CA LEU A 35 6.63 13.28 3.07
C LEU A 35 6.61 14.52 2.19
N PHE A 36 5.59 15.33 2.40
CA PHE A 36 5.32 16.55 1.62
C PHE A 36 5.82 17.74 2.43
N HIS A 37 6.89 18.37 1.96
CA HIS A 37 7.49 19.55 2.59
C HIS A 37 6.99 20.78 1.84
N TYR A 38 6.34 21.69 2.54
CA TYR A 38 5.85 22.96 2.02
C TYR A 38 6.64 24.10 2.66
N ASP A 39 7.17 25.00 1.84
CA ASP A 39 8.01 26.12 2.26
C ASP A 39 7.69 27.36 1.41
N HIS A 40 6.84 28.24 1.94
CA HIS A 40 6.44 29.49 1.30
C HIS A 40 5.96 29.29 -0.16
N GLY A 41 5.11 28.28 -0.39
CA GLY A 41 4.59 27.92 -1.72
C GLY A 41 5.48 26.98 -2.52
N LYS A 42 6.72 26.70 -2.06
CA LYS A 42 7.59 25.70 -2.69
C LYS A 42 7.37 24.33 -2.07
N ILE A 43 7.24 23.32 -2.93
CA ILE A 43 6.96 21.94 -2.52
C ILE A 43 8.14 21.03 -2.85
N THR A 44 8.54 20.20 -1.88
CA THR A 44 9.47 19.10 -2.06
C THR A 44 8.85 17.81 -1.53
N ILE A 45 8.97 16.71 -2.27
CA ILE A 45 8.32 15.44 -1.93
C ILE A 45 9.39 14.36 -1.78
N TYR A 46 9.47 13.77 -0.59
CA TYR A 46 10.38 12.66 -0.30
C TYR A 46 9.63 11.35 -0.13
N THR A 47 10.17 10.27 -0.69
CA THR A 47 9.68 8.91 -0.39
C THR A 47 10.00 8.52 1.06
N ARG A 48 9.39 7.44 1.54
CA ARG A 48 9.76 6.79 2.82
C ARG A 48 11.25 6.46 3.00
N HIS A 49 12.03 6.39 1.92
CA HIS A 49 13.46 6.09 1.94
C HIS A 49 14.34 7.35 1.78
N GLY A 50 13.73 8.53 1.70
CA GLY A 50 14.42 9.81 1.57
C GLY A 50 14.78 10.22 0.14
N ASN A 51 14.35 9.47 -0.87
CA ASN A 51 14.54 9.87 -2.27
C ASN A 51 13.61 11.04 -2.62
N ASP A 52 14.16 12.10 -3.22
CA ASP A 52 13.39 13.19 -3.81
C ASP A 52 12.64 12.69 -5.05
N VAL A 53 11.31 12.83 -5.01
CA VAL A 53 10.39 12.44 -6.07
C VAL A 53 9.48 13.60 -6.50
N THR A 54 9.88 14.84 -6.19
CA THR A 54 9.14 16.06 -6.49
C THR A 54 8.73 16.12 -7.96
N LEU A 55 9.65 15.79 -8.87
CA LEU A 55 9.41 15.81 -10.32
C LEU A 55 8.55 14.64 -10.82
N LYS A 56 8.21 13.65 -9.99
CA LYS A 56 7.29 12.56 -10.38
C LYS A 56 5.82 12.97 -10.28
N TYR A 57 5.54 13.96 -9.43
CA TYR A 57 4.19 14.41 -9.08
C TYR A 57 4.06 15.92 -9.27
N ILE A 58 4.40 16.39 -10.48
CA ILE A 58 4.44 17.81 -10.82
C ILE A 58 3.11 18.54 -10.62
N GLU A 59 1.98 17.82 -10.71
CA GLU A 59 0.66 18.39 -10.49
C GLU A 59 0.43 18.84 -9.04
N LEU A 60 1.12 18.22 -8.08
CA LEU A 60 1.02 18.59 -6.66
C LEU A 60 1.76 19.90 -6.36
N LEU A 61 2.66 20.36 -7.23
CA LEU A 61 3.49 21.55 -6.98
C LEU A 61 2.71 22.87 -7.05
N ASN A 62 1.46 22.83 -7.51
CA ASN A 62 0.57 23.98 -7.55
C ASN A 62 -0.32 24.09 -6.30
N LEU A 63 -0.18 23.17 -5.34
CA LEU A 63 -0.92 23.24 -4.08
C LEU A 63 -0.49 24.47 -3.29
N ASN A 64 -1.48 25.20 -2.78
CA ASN A 64 -1.27 26.34 -1.90
C ASN A 64 -1.92 26.05 -0.55
N LEU A 65 -1.12 26.02 0.50
CA LEU A 65 -1.60 25.75 1.86
C LEU A 65 -1.67 27.06 2.66
N PRO A 66 -2.65 27.22 3.58
CA PRO A 66 -2.82 28.42 4.39
C PRO A 66 -1.80 28.52 5.54
N VAL A 67 -0.54 28.19 5.27
CA VAL A 67 0.58 28.14 6.22
C VAL A 67 1.86 28.65 5.57
N GLN A 68 2.86 29.03 6.36
CA GLN A 68 4.17 29.41 5.81
C GLN A 68 5.00 28.17 5.51
N THR A 69 5.08 27.25 6.47
CA THR A 69 5.89 26.04 6.34
C THR A 69 5.20 24.85 6.99
N CYS A 70 5.25 23.68 6.37
CA CYS A 70 4.79 22.44 7.01
C CYS A 70 5.48 21.19 6.45
N ILE A 71 5.37 20.08 7.20
CA ILE A 71 5.71 18.74 6.71
C ILE A 71 4.52 17.83 6.96
N LEU A 72 3.92 17.31 5.89
CA LEU A 72 2.81 16.36 5.96
C LEU A 72 3.33 14.94 5.69
N ASP A 73 2.80 13.96 6.43
CA ASP A 73 3.00 12.54 6.14
C ASP A 73 1.72 11.98 5.53
N GLY A 74 1.84 11.38 4.36
CA GLY A 74 0.69 10.97 3.58
C GLY A 74 1.01 9.88 2.57
N GLU A 75 -0.01 9.52 1.79
CA GLU A 75 0.09 8.54 0.71
C GLU A 75 -0.28 9.22 -0.62
N VAL A 76 0.61 9.13 -1.61
CA VAL A 76 0.27 9.48 -2.99
C VAL A 76 -0.43 8.28 -3.62
N ILE A 77 -1.63 8.50 -4.14
CA ILE A 77 -2.46 7.48 -4.80
C ILE A 77 -2.89 7.95 -6.18
N VAL A 78 -3.30 7.00 -7.02
CA VAL A 78 -4.15 7.27 -8.18
C VAL A 78 -5.53 6.73 -7.86
N LEU A 79 -6.58 7.50 -8.11
CA LEU A 79 -7.96 7.05 -7.95
C LEU A 79 -8.50 6.56 -9.29
N ASP A 80 -8.96 5.30 -9.34
CA ASP A 80 -9.77 4.79 -10.44
C ASP A 80 -11.20 5.28 -10.27
N LYS A 81 -11.70 6.04 -11.25
CA LYS A 81 -13.05 6.63 -11.26
C LYS A 81 -14.05 5.85 -12.12
N ASN A 82 -13.67 4.68 -12.64
CA ASN A 82 -14.54 3.88 -13.51
C ASN A 82 -15.64 3.11 -12.76
N GLY A 83 -15.62 3.13 -11.41
CA GLY A 83 -16.66 2.53 -10.57
C GLY A 83 -17.48 3.58 -9.80
N GLU A 84 -18.56 3.13 -9.17
CA GLU A 84 -19.44 4.00 -8.35
C GLU A 84 -18.70 4.69 -7.21
N ILE A 85 -17.68 4.02 -6.64
CA ILE A 85 -16.82 4.56 -5.59
C ILE A 85 -15.38 4.58 -6.10
N PRO A 86 -14.69 5.73 -6.09
CA PRO A 86 -13.29 5.80 -6.46
C PRO A 86 -12.40 4.92 -5.58
N LYS A 87 -11.51 4.13 -6.19
CA LYS A 87 -10.59 3.23 -5.46
C LYS A 87 -9.13 3.50 -5.80
N PRO A 88 -8.18 3.36 -4.86
CA PRO A 88 -6.76 3.42 -5.18
C PRO A 88 -6.37 2.39 -6.25
N ASN A 89 -5.74 2.85 -7.32
CA ASN A 89 -5.21 2.05 -8.41
C ASN A 89 -3.68 2.11 -8.42
N PHE A 90 -3.09 1.12 -7.75
CA PHE A 90 -1.65 1.02 -7.61
C PHE A 90 -0.93 0.73 -8.93
N GLU A 91 -1.58 0.04 -9.89
CA GLU A 91 -0.96 -0.26 -11.20
C GLU A 91 -0.74 1.02 -11.99
N CYS A 92 -1.74 1.89 -12.03
CA CYS A 92 -1.65 3.22 -12.62
C CYS A 92 -0.62 4.10 -11.90
N LEU A 93 -0.59 4.08 -10.55
CA LEU A 93 0.42 4.79 -9.79
C LEU A 93 1.84 4.30 -10.12
N MET A 94 2.04 2.99 -10.30
CA MET A 94 3.35 2.45 -10.63
C MET A 94 3.79 2.85 -12.04
N ALA A 95 2.86 2.91 -13.00
CA ALA A 95 3.13 3.48 -14.32
C ALA A 95 3.55 4.97 -14.25
N ARG A 96 2.93 5.76 -13.36
CA ARG A 96 3.35 7.14 -13.05
C ARG A 96 4.78 7.18 -12.51
N PHE A 97 5.07 6.36 -11.50
CA PHE A 97 6.34 6.38 -10.80
C PHE A 97 7.53 5.98 -11.69
N GLN A 98 7.34 5.00 -12.58
CA GLN A 98 8.39 4.49 -13.48
C GLN A 98 8.73 5.44 -14.63
N ALA A 99 7.87 6.41 -14.96
CA ALA A 99 8.12 7.37 -16.02
C ALA A 99 9.32 8.28 -15.67
N SER A 100 10.33 8.32 -16.55
CA SER A 100 11.58 9.07 -16.30
C SER A 100 11.82 10.21 -17.30
N GLN A 101 11.24 10.12 -18.51
CA GLN A 101 11.31 11.20 -19.49
C GLN A 101 10.30 12.31 -19.13
N ARG A 102 10.74 13.57 -19.20
CA ARG A 102 9.94 14.73 -18.80
C ARG A 102 8.59 14.79 -19.53
N ASP A 103 8.58 14.63 -20.85
CA ASP A 103 7.34 14.71 -21.63
C ASP A 103 6.36 13.60 -21.27
N LYS A 104 6.86 12.40 -20.98
CA LYS A 104 6.06 11.28 -20.50
C LYS A 104 5.47 11.57 -19.12
N ILE A 105 6.25 12.15 -18.21
CA ILE A 105 5.77 12.56 -16.88
C ILE A 105 4.64 13.59 -17.03
N VAL A 106 4.83 14.63 -17.86
CA VAL A 106 3.82 15.67 -18.09
C VAL A 106 2.56 15.08 -18.72
N SER A 107 2.70 14.21 -19.72
CA SER A 107 1.56 13.55 -20.37
C SER A 107 0.79 12.68 -19.38
N LEU A 108 1.47 11.90 -18.55
CA LEU A 108 0.82 11.02 -17.58
C LEU A 108 0.22 11.79 -16.38
N ALA A 109 0.80 12.93 -15.99
CA ALA A 109 0.23 13.83 -14.98
C ALA A 109 -1.16 14.31 -15.36
N LYS A 110 -1.39 14.57 -16.66
CA LYS A 110 -2.70 14.96 -17.19
C LYS A 110 -3.65 13.77 -17.33
N ALA A 111 -3.17 12.63 -17.82
CA ALA A 111 -4.01 11.48 -18.12
C ALA A 111 -4.42 10.67 -16.88
N ILE A 112 -3.54 10.61 -15.87
CA ILE A 112 -3.68 9.75 -14.69
C ILE A 112 -3.27 10.56 -13.46
N PRO A 113 -3.97 11.65 -13.10
CA PRO A 113 -3.55 12.55 -12.02
C PRO A 113 -3.45 11.82 -10.68
N VAL A 114 -2.44 12.16 -9.88
CA VAL A 114 -2.33 11.66 -8.51
C VAL A 114 -3.15 12.49 -7.54
N HIS A 115 -3.43 11.91 -6.38
CA HIS A 115 -4.02 12.55 -5.23
C HIS A 115 -3.17 12.25 -3.99
N PHE A 116 -2.91 13.24 -3.15
CA PHE A 116 -2.16 13.08 -1.91
C PHE A 116 -3.10 13.06 -0.70
N VAL A 117 -3.15 11.93 -0.01
CA VAL A 117 -3.93 11.82 1.23
C VAL A 117 -2.99 12.00 2.42
N ALA A 118 -3.05 13.17 3.06
CA ALA A 118 -2.31 13.46 4.27
C ALA A 118 -2.97 12.79 5.48
N PHE A 119 -2.21 12.14 6.35
CA PHE A 119 -2.74 11.44 7.53
C PHE A 119 -1.99 11.78 8.83
N ASP A 120 -1.00 12.66 8.76
CA ASP A 120 -0.29 13.24 9.91
C ASP A 120 0.42 14.55 9.51
N ILE A 121 0.78 15.37 10.48
CA ILE A 121 1.60 16.58 10.33
C ILE A 121 2.77 16.52 11.31
N LEU A 122 3.99 16.72 10.80
CA LEU A 122 5.24 16.57 11.55
C LEU A 122 5.89 17.90 11.92
N PHE A 123 5.52 18.97 11.22
CA PHE A 123 6.08 20.30 11.38
C PHE A 123 5.09 21.35 10.89
N LEU A 124 4.99 22.48 11.59
CA LEU A 124 4.17 23.63 11.22
C LEU A 124 4.86 24.93 11.65
N ASN A 125 5.03 25.87 10.71
CA ASN A 125 5.46 27.25 10.96
C ASN A 125 6.64 27.38 11.94
N GLY A 126 7.73 26.64 11.68
CA GLY A 126 8.93 26.68 12.51
C GLY A 126 8.96 25.68 13.68
N VAL A 127 7.83 25.03 13.99
CA VAL A 127 7.69 24.16 15.17
C VAL A 127 7.47 22.71 14.79
N SER A 128 8.21 21.81 15.43
CA SER A 128 7.99 20.36 15.29
C SER A 128 6.77 19.93 16.09
N THR A 129 5.86 19.18 15.45
CA THR A 129 4.65 18.63 16.09
C THR A 129 4.83 17.17 16.49
N ILE A 130 5.98 16.53 16.19
CA ILE A 130 6.16 15.07 16.42
C ILE A 130 6.04 14.66 17.89
N HIS A 131 6.24 15.61 18.81
CA HIS A 131 6.12 15.38 20.25
C HIS A 131 4.71 15.61 20.80
N ASP A 132 3.82 16.21 20.01
CA ASP A 132 2.40 16.35 20.35
C ASP A 132 1.67 15.00 20.23
N PRO A 133 0.60 14.78 21.02
CA PRO A 133 -0.33 13.67 20.80
C PRO A 133 -0.93 13.68 19.40
N LEU A 134 -1.24 12.50 18.85
CA LEU A 134 -1.84 12.36 17.52
C LEU A 134 -3.13 13.17 17.37
N GLU A 135 -3.97 13.21 18.40
CA GLU A 135 -5.21 14.01 18.40
C GLU A 135 -4.94 15.47 18.00
N LYS A 136 -4.02 16.13 18.70
CA LYS A 136 -3.61 17.50 18.39
C LYS A 136 -3.01 17.63 16.97
N ARG A 137 -2.24 16.64 16.51
CA ARG A 137 -1.69 16.65 15.15
C ARG A 137 -2.79 16.52 14.09
N LEU A 138 -3.84 15.74 14.35
CA LEU A 138 -5.01 15.63 13.46
C LEU A 138 -5.86 16.90 13.45
N ASP A 139 -6.02 17.58 14.59
CA ASP A 139 -6.71 18.88 14.65
C ASP A 139 -5.96 19.95 13.86
N ILE A 140 -4.63 19.98 13.99
CA ILE A 140 -3.79 20.87 13.17
C ILE A 140 -3.96 20.52 11.68
N LEU A 141 -3.86 19.23 11.33
CA LEU A 141 -3.97 18.78 9.94
C LEU A 141 -5.31 19.19 9.33
N SER A 142 -6.41 18.99 10.05
CA SER A 142 -7.75 19.35 9.56
C SER A 142 -7.93 20.86 9.40
N SER A 143 -7.25 21.68 10.20
CA SER A 143 -7.32 23.14 10.10
C SER A 143 -6.56 23.73 8.90
N ILE A 144 -5.64 22.98 8.27
CA ILE A 144 -4.79 23.47 7.19
C ILE A 144 -5.02 22.78 5.84
N ILE A 145 -5.83 21.70 5.82
CA ILE A 145 -6.16 20.96 4.61
C ILE A 145 -7.62 21.19 4.25
N ASP A 146 -7.83 22.03 3.24
CA ASP A 146 -9.09 22.10 2.52
C ASP A 146 -9.11 20.97 1.47
N ASN A 147 -9.99 19.99 1.66
CA ASN A 147 -10.07 18.83 0.77
C ASN A 147 -10.44 19.26 -0.65
N ASP A 148 -9.61 18.88 -1.62
CA ASP A 148 -9.86 19.12 -3.04
C ASP A 148 -9.49 17.89 -3.90
N HIS A 149 -9.32 18.11 -5.21
CA HIS A 149 -8.99 17.05 -6.16
C HIS A 149 -7.53 16.55 -6.07
N LEU A 150 -6.59 17.32 -5.52
CA LEU A 150 -5.17 17.01 -5.42
C LEU A 150 -4.76 16.59 -4.00
N ILE A 151 -5.41 17.11 -2.96
CA ILE A 151 -5.07 16.83 -1.56
C ILE A 151 -6.31 16.61 -0.69
N SER A 152 -6.21 15.69 0.26
CA SER A 152 -7.21 15.55 1.34
C SER A 152 -6.58 15.08 2.64
N ALA A 153 -7.25 15.35 3.75
CA ALA A 153 -6.94 14.72 5.03
C ALA A 153 -7.63 13.36 5.12
N ALA A 154 -6.92 12.35 5.62
CA ALA A 154 -7.47 11.01 5.84
C ALA A 154 -8.59 11.07 6.88
N THR A 155 -9.77 10.57 6.51
CA THR A 155 -10.92 10.47 7.41
C THR A 155 -10.66 9.46 8.53
N SER A 156 -10.90 9.88 9.76
CA SER A 156 -10.78 9.07 10.98
C SER A 156 -12.15 8.53 11.41
N PHE A 157 -12.20 7.27 11.82
CA PHE A 157 -13.39 6.59 12.31
C PHE A 157 -13.12 6.00 13.70
N ASN A 158 -14.13 6.04 14.58
CA ASN A 158 -14.04 5.44 15.91
C ASN A 158 -14.34 3.92 15.90
N ASP A 159 -15.18 3.46 14.97
CA ASP A 159 -15.52 2.04 14.82
C ASP A 159 -14.65 1.39 13.73
N GLY A 160 -13.54 0.79 14.16
CA GLY A 160 -12.62 0.09 13.28
C GLY A 160 -13.20 -1.19 12.68
N LEU A 161 -14.13 -1.87 13.37
CA LEU A 161 -14.72 -3.12 12.88
C LEU A 161 -15.65 -2.85 11.70
N THR A 162 -16.54 -1.88 11.84
CA THR A 162 -17.43 -1.43 10.75
C THR A 162 -16.62 -0.92 9.56
N LEU A 163 -15.59 -0.10 9.80
CA LEU A 163 -14.69 0.35 8.74
C LEU A 163 -14.00 -0.83 8.04
N PHE A 164 -13.50 -1.81 8.78
CA PHE A 164 -12.81 -2.96 8.19
C PHE A 164 -13.74 -3.86 7.39
N ASN A 165 -14.99 -4.05 7.84
CA ASN A 165 -15.99 -4.78 7.07
C ASN A 165 -16.30 -4.06 5.76
N LYS A 166 -16.41 -2.73 5.77
CA LYS A 166 -16.61 -1.96 4.53
C LYS A 166 -15.41 -2.03 3.59
N VAL A 167 -14.20 -1.99 4.15
CA VAL A 167 -12.95 -2.21 3.40
C VAL A 167 -12.93 -3.59 2.73
N LYS A 168 -13.44 -4.63 3.39
CA LYS A 168 -13.57 -5.97 2.80
C LYS A 168 -14.54 -5.99 1.64
N GLU A 169 -15.74 -5.45 1.81
CA GLU A 169 -16.77 -5.35 0.76
C GLU A 169 -16.24 -4.63 -0.48
N LEU A 170 -15.47 -3.57 -0.28
CA LEU A 170 -14.90 -2.76 -1.37
C LEU A 170 -13.60 -3.35 -1.95
N GLY A 171 -13.06 -4.44 -1.37
CA GLY A 171 -11.81 -5.03 -1.80
C GLY A 171 -10.59 -4.13 -1.59
N LEU A 172 -10.64 -3.21 -0.61
CA LEU A 172 -9.56 -2.28 -0.28
C LEU A 172 -8.49 -2.97 0.60
N GLU A 173 -7.31 -2.36 0.70
CA GLU A 173 -6.13 -3.02 1.29
C GLU A 173 -6.28 -3.35 2.78
N GLY A 174 -6.97 -2.52 3.55
CA GLY A 174 -7.03 -2.67 5.00
C GLY A 174 -7.33 -1.37 5.71
N ILE A 175 -7.05 -1.35 7.01
CA ILE A 175 -7.14 -0.17 7.86
C ILE A 175 -5.83 0.05 8.63
N VAL A 176 -5.67 1.25 9.16
CA VAL A 176 -4.63 1.61 10.12
C VAL A 176 -5.30 2.10 11.40
N SER A 177 -5.05 1.42 12.50
CA SER A 177 -5.48 1.83 13.85
C SER A 177 -4.36 2.65 14.48
N LYS A 178 -4.67 3.85 14.98
CA LYS A 178 -3.70 4.76 15.57
C LYS A 178 -4.15 5.21 16.96
N LYS A 179 -3.27 5.14 17.95
CA LYS A 179 -3.54 5.59 19.34
C LYS A 179 -3.49 7.12 19.42
N LEU A 180 -4.58 7.75 19.85
CA LEU A 180 -4.75 9.22 19.92
C LEU A 180 -3.70 9.91 20.80
N SER A 181 -3.37 9.32 21.95
CA SER A 181 -2.37 9.86 22.89
C SER A 181 -0.91 9.68 22.44
N SER A 182 -0.65 9.06 21.28
CA SER A 182 0.72 8.72 20.87
C SER A 182 1.47 9.87 20.19
N LYS A 183 2.77 9.95 20.49
CA LYS A 183 3.73 10.80 19.77
C LYS A 183 4.12 10.15 18.44
N TYR A 184 4.60 10.96 17.50
CA TYR A 184 5.22 10.46 16.28
C TYR A 184 6.69 10.14 16.53
N ILE A 185 7.11 8.91 16.19
CA ILE A 185 8.50 8.46 16.41
C ILE A 185 9.13 8.07 15.06
N LEU A 186 10.05 8.92 14.59
CA LEU A 186 10.76 8.74 13.32
C LEU A 186 11.49 7.39 13.26
N ASP A 187 11.55 6.81 12.05
CA ASP A 187 12.22 5.53 11.72
C ASP A 187 11.95 4.35 12.68
N SER A 188 10.74 4.29 13.26
CA SER A 188 10.41 3.27 14.26
C SER A 188 9.12 2.54 13.94
N ARG A 189 8.97 1.30 14.41
CA ARG A 189 7.67 0.63 14.53
C ARG A 189 7.24 0.64 15.99
N THR A 190 6.00 1.00 16.24
CA THR A 190 5.41 0.90 17.57
C THR A 190 4.01 0.32 17.47
N PHE A 191 3.49 -0.20 18.59
CA PHE A 191 2.11 -0.65 18.68
C PHE A 191 1.09 0.49 18.65
N ALA A 192 1.52 1.76 18.72
CA ALA A 192 0.61 2.89 18.61
C ALA A 192 0.01 3.02 17.20
N PHE A 193 0.71 2.55 16.17
CA PHE A 193 0.28 2.61 14.77
C PHE A 193 0.26 1.20 14.20
N GLN A 194 -0.93 0.61 14.09
CA GLN A 194 -1.13 -0.78 13.69
C GLN A 194 -1.80 -0.86 12.33
N LYS A 195 -1.29 -1.70 11.43
CA LYS A 195 -1.96 -2.03 10.17
C LYS A 195 -2.68 -3.36 10.29
N ILE A 196 -3.93 -3.38 9.86
CA ILE A 196 -4.73 -4.60 9.72
C ILE A 196 -5.07 -4.71 8.24
N LYS A 197 -4.58 -5.78 7.59
CA LYS A 197 -4.76 -5.97 6.14
C LYS A 197 -5.94 -6.89 5.85
N ASN A 198 -6.69 -6.53 4.82
CA ASN A 198 -7.68 -7.41 4.21
C ASN A 198 -6.95 -8.34 3.23
N TYR A 199 -6.68 -9.57 3.66
CA TYR A 199 -6.16 -10.61 2.77
C TYR A 199 -7.30 -11.40 2.15
N GLN A 200 -7.12 -11.75 0.89
CA GLN A 200 -7.97 -12.67 0.16
C GLN A 200 -7.33 -14.06 0.15
N PHE A 201 -8.17 -15.09 0.04
CA PHE A 201 -7.74 -16.46 -0.05
C PHE A 201 -8.40 -17.11 -1.25
N LEU A 202 -7.65 -17.95 -1.97
CA LEU A 202 -8.20 -18.79 -3.02
C LEU A 202 -7.63 -20.20 -2.91
N ILE A 203 -8.38 -21.17 -3.43
CA ILE A 203 -7.92 -22.53 -3.61
C ILE A 203 -7.43 -22.67 -5.04
N GLY A 204 -6.12 -22.80 -5.21
CA GLY A 204 -5.47 -22.85 -6.52
C GLY A 204 -4.79 -24.19 -6.78
N ASN A 205 -4.64 -24.50 -8.06
CA ASN A 205 -3.89 -25.64 -8.54
C ASN A 205 -2.48 -25.19 -8.96
N ILE A 206 -1.46 -25.85 -8.43
CA ILE A 206 -0.07 -25.73 -8.88
C ILE A 206 0.05 -26.57 -10.15
N TYR A 207 0.20 -25.89 -11.28
CA TYR A 207 0.31 -26.54 -12.60
C TYR A 207 1.74 -26.53 -13.16
N GLY A 208 2.67 -25.92 -12.44
CA GLY A 208 4.08 -25.90 -12.82
C GLY A 208 4.94 -25.03 -11.92
N TYR A 209 6.23 -24.93 -12.25
CA TYR A 209 7.18 -24.10 -11.51
C TYR A 209 8.30 -23.55 -12.42
N LYS A 210 8.93 -22.46 -11.99
CA LYS A 210 10.07 -21.81 -12.68
C LYS A 210 11.33 -22.69 -12.62
N LYS A 211 12.07 -22.77 -13.73
CA LYS A 211 13.35 -23.50 -13.82
C LYS A 211 14.50 -22.77 -13.14
N ASN A 212 14.63 -21.47 -13.42
CA ASN A 212 15.84 -20.69 -13.10
C ASN A 212 15.71 -19.84 -11.83
N SER A 213 14.54 -19.83 -11.21
CA SER A 213 14.29 -19.17 -9.94
C SER A 213 13.18 -19.91 -9.21
N PHE A 214 13.01 -19.64 -7.92
CA PHE A 214 11.85 -20.15 -7.21
C PHE A 214 10.56 -19.46 -7.72
N GLY A 215 9.46 -20.22 -7.80
CA GLY A 215 8.14 -19.71 -8.15
C GLY A 215 7.22 -20.80 -8.66
N TRP A 216 6.04 -20.92 -8.07
CA TRP A 216 5.01 -21.88 -8.49
C TRP A 216 3.94 -21.21 -9.34
N LEU A 217 3.59 -21.83 -10.45
CA LEU A 217 2.53 -21.39 -11.35
C LEU A 217 1.19 -21.83 -10.80
N ILE A 218 0.31 -20.87 -10.52
CA ILE A 218 -1.02 -21.12 -9.94
C ILE A 218 -2.10 -20.86 -10.98
N LYS A 219 -3.09 -21.75 -11.04
CA LYS A 219 -4.34 -21.54 -11.80
C LYS A 219 -5.56 -21.87 -10.94
N GLU A 220 -6.66 -21.18 -11.22
CA GLU A 220 -7.99 -21.45 -10.67
C GLU A 220 -8.89 -21.84 -11.84
N GLY A 221 -9.36 -23.09 -11.85
CA GLY A 221 -9.92 -23.70 -13.07
C GLY A 221 -8.90 -23.64 -14.22
N ASN A 222 -9.28 -23.00 -15.32
CA ASN A 222 -8.43 -22.79 -16.50
C ASN A 222 -7.71 -21.44 -16.50
N GLN A 223 -7.99 -20.54 -15.56
CA GLN A 223 -7.41 -19.20 -15.52
C GLN A 223 -6.11 -19.18 -14.71
N SER A 224 -5.02 -18.71 -15.31
CA SER A 224 -3.79 -18.45 -14.55
C SER A 224 -3.99 -17.31 -13.56
N ARG A 225 -3.53 -17.50 -12.32
CA ARG A 225 -3.55 -16.52 -11.23
C ARG A 225 -2.17 -15.96 -10.92
N GLY A 226 -1.18 -16.23 -11.79
CA GLY A 226 0.19 -15.76 -11.67
C GLY A 226 1.12 -16.74 -10.96
N ILE A 227 2.22 -16.21 -10.43
CA ILE A 227 3.31 -16.98 -9.81
C ILE A 227 3.36 -16.68 -8.31
N VAL A 228 3.47 -17.72 -7.50
CA VAL A 228 3.69 -17.61 -6.06
C VAL A 228 5.17 -17.88 -5.74
N GLU A 229 5.85 -16.85 -5.25
CA GLU A 229 7.29 -16.92 -4.87
C GLU A 229 7.48 -17.00 -3.35
N PHE A 230 6.44 -16.73 -2.56
CA PHE A 230 6.47 -16.85 -1.09
C PHE A 230 5.80 -18.13 -0.61
N VAL A 231 6.62 -19.17 -0.42
CA VAL A 231 6.16 -20.49 0.04
C VAL A 231 6.92 -20.89 1.30
N PRO A 232 6.23 -21.32 2.39
CA PRO A 232 6.87 -21.83 3.59
C PRO A 232 7.84 -22.97 3.30
N LYS A 233 8.94 -23.03 4.05
CA LYS A 233 10.00 -24.04 3.84
C LYS A 233 9.44 -25.47 3.87
N LYS A 234 8.59 -25.78 4.84
CA LYS A 234 7.92 -27.08 5.00
C LYS A 234 7.15 -27.49 3.74
N GLU A 235 6.31 -26.59 3.23
CA GLU A 235 5.49 -26.85 2.03
C GLU A 235 6.36 -27.00 0.78
N ARG A 236 7.44 -26.21 0.69
CA ARG A 236 8.42 -26.30 -0.40
C ARG A 236 9.13 -27.66 -0.42
N GLU A 237 9.57 -28.15 0.74
CA GLU A 237 10.19 -29.46 0.87
C GLU A 237 9.22 -30.59 0.53
N ALA A 238 7.96 -30.50 0.99
CA ALA A 238 6.92 -31.45 0.66
C ALA A 238 6.65 -31.52 -0.86
N PHE A 239 6.57 -30.36 -1.52
CA PHE A 239 6.43 -30.27 -2.97
C PHE A 239 7.57 -30.97 -3.71
N TYR A 240 8.83 -30.67 -3.37
CA TYR A 240 9.96 -31.23 -4.11
C TYR A 240 10.16 -32.74 -3.92
N LYS A 241 9.61 -33.34 -2.84
CA LYS A 241 9.58 -34.80 -2.67
C LYS A 241 8.75 -35.51 -3.73
N ILE A 242 7.66 -34.88 -4.20
CA ILE A 242 6.74 -35.50 -5.17
C ILE A 242 6.77 -34.83 -6.55
N SER A 243 7.26 -33.60 -6.69
CA SER A 243 7.12 -32.85 -7.95
C SER A 243 7.75 -33.57 -9.16
N LYS A 244 8.87 -34.29 -8.98
CA LYS A 244 9.58 -34.98 -10.07
C LYS A 244 8.75 -36.07 -10.75
N GLN A 245 7.94 -36.80 -9.98
CA GLN A 245 7.06 -37.86 -10.50
C GLN A 245 5.80 -37.30 -11.17
N LEU A 246 5.52 -36.00 -11.03
CA LEU A 246 4.35 -35.33 -11.61
C LEU A 246 4.69 -34.59 -12.91
N ILE A 247 5.95 -34.59 -13.35
CA ILE A 247 6.35 -33.78 -14.52
C ILE A 247 5.79 -34.40 -15.80
N ILE A 248 5.03 -33.61 -16.57
CA ILE A 248 4.51 -34.01 -17.88
C ILE A 248 5.24 -33.36 -19.06
N GLY A 249 6.05 -32.34 -18.80
CA GLY A 249 6.75 -31.59 -19.83
C GLY A 249 7.35 -30.30 -19.30
N GLU A 250 8.10 -29.63 -20.17
CA GLU A 250 8.78 -28.39 -19.83
C GLU A 250 9.02 -27.54 -21.08
N ASP A 251 9.15 -26.22 -20.88
CA ASP A 251 9.61 -25.29 -21.91
C ASP A 251 10.91 -24.59 -21.46
N LYS A 252 11.30 -23.50 -22.13
CA LYS A 252 12.51 -22.76 -21.79
C LYS A 252 12.54 -22.26 -20.34
N ASN A 253 11.40 -21.93 -19.76
CA ASN A 253 11.27 -21.21 -18.49
C ASN A 253 10.60 -22.03 -17.38
N PHE A 254 9.74 -22.98 -17.73
CA PHE A 254 8.84 -23.66 -16.79
C PHE A 254 8.85 -25.18 -16.94
N VAL A 255 8.52 -25.84 -15.83
CA VAL A 255 8.20 -27.27 -15.76
C VAL A 255 6.72 -27.39 -15.44
N TYR A 256 6.00 -28.29 -16.12
CA TYR A 256 4.56 -28.48 -16.00
C TYR A 256 4.23 -29.81 -15.30
N LEU A 257 3.13 -29.83 -14.53
CA LEU A 257 2.76 -30.95 -13.66
C LEU A 257 1.38 -31.54 -13.95
N ASP A 258 1.24 -32.86 -13.78
CA ASP A 258 -0.01 -33.61 -13.69
C ASP A 258 0.18 -34.92 -12.86
N PRO A 259 -0.74 -35.31 -11.95
CA PRO A 259 -1.89 -34.54 -11.47
C PRO A 259 -1.50 -33.22 -10.81
N LEU A 260 -2.40 -32.24 -10.92
CA LEU A 260 -2.24 -30.93 -10.30
C LEU A 260 -2.30 -31.02 -8.78
N LEU A 261 -1.40 -30.31 -8.10
CA LEU A 261 -1.43 -30.20 -6.64
C LEU A 261 -2.29 -29.01 -6.23
N LYS A 262 -3.22 -29.21 -5.29
CA LYS A 262 -4.11 -28.16 -4.82
C LYS A 262 -3.59 -27.55 -3.51
N GLY A 263 -3.79 -26.25 -3.33
CA GLY A 263 -3.45 -25.59 -2.09
C GLY A 263 -4.18 -24.27 -1.89
N GLU A 264 -4.05 -23.74 -0.69
CA GLU A 264 -4.59 -22.45 -0.28
C GLU A 264 -3.55 -21.36 -0.50
N ILE A 265 -3.91 -20.31 -1.24
CA ILE A 265 -3.06 -19.17 -1.53
C ILE A 265 -3.69 -17.93 -0.88
N LYS A 266 -2.89 -17.26 -0.05
CA LYS A 266 -3.21 -15.94 0.52
C LYS A 266 -2.65 -14.86 -0.40
N TYR A 267 -3.42 -13.84 -0.70
CA TYR A 267 -2.98 -12.73 -1.55
C TYR A 267 -3.65 -11.43 -1.11
N GLN A 268 -3.18 -10.29 -1.63
CA GLN A 268 -3.71 -8.98 -1.25
C GLN A 268 -4.96 -8.63 -2.07
N CYS A 269 -4.81 -8.61 -3.40
CA CYS A 269 -5.88 -8.34 -4.35
C CYS A 269 -5.51 -8.93 -5.73
N LEU A 270 -6.45 -8.89 -6.66
CA LEU A 270 -6.20 -9.20 -8.07
C LEU A 270 -5.80 -7.93 -8.83
N THR A 271 -4.84 -8.07 -9.75
CA THR A 271 -4.50 -7.06 -10.78
C THR A 271 -5.64 -6.92 -11.79
N SER A 272 -5.61 -5.88 -12.63
CA SER A 272 -6.50 -5.76 -13.80
C SER A 272 -6.50 -6.99 -14.73
N LYS A 273 -5.36 -7.71 -14.81
CA LYS A 273 -5.21 -8.96 -15.58
C LYS A 273 -5.63 -10.24 -14.85
N GLY A 274 -6.14 -10.12 -13.62
CA GLY A 274 -6.58 -11.26 -12.81
C GLY A 274 -5.46 -12.05 -12.11
N PHE A 275 -4.23 -11.54 -12.04
CA PHE A 275 -3.13 -12.12 -11.27
C PHE A 275 -3.16 -11.70 -9.81
N MET A 276 -2.70 -12.57 -8.91
CA MET A 276 -2.61 -12.29 -7.49
C MET A 276 -1.42 -11.39 -7.15
N ARG A 277 -1.66 -10.31 -6.39
CA ARG A 277 -0.60 -9.45 -5.87
C ARG A 277 -0.14 -9.89 -4.48
N SER A 278 1.18 -9.89 -4.27
CA SER A 278 1.81 -10.25 -2.98
C SER A 278 1.38 -11.64 -2.48
N ALA A 279 1.27 -12.60 -3.41
CA ALA A 279 0.72 -13.91 -3.13
C ALA A 279 1.69 -14.80 -2.33
N SER A 280 1.14 -15.56 -1.39
CA SER A 280 1.85 -16.51 -0.54
C SER A 280 1.07 -17.81 -0.40
N PHE A 281 1.75 -18.93 -0.63
CA PHE A 281 1.18 -20.25 -0.39
C PHE A 281 1.06 -20.50 1.12
N GLN A 282 -0.09 -21.01 1.57
CA GLN A 282 -0.32 -21.30 2.99
C GLN A 282 -0.11 -22.78 3.28
N LYS A 283 -0.85 -23.66 2.59
CA LYS A 283 -0.86 -25.12 2.83
C LYS A 283 -1.41 -25.87 1.63
N PHE A 284 -1.00 -27.13 1.47
CA PHE A 284 -1.68 -28.06 0.58
C PHE A 284 -3.11 -28.37 1.06
N ILE A 285 -3.99 -28.65 0.11
CA ILE A 285 -5.32 -29.19 0.35
C ILE A 285 -5.30 -30.61 -0.20
N ILE A 286 -5.43 -31.57 0.71
CA ILE A 286 -5.45 -33.01 0.43
C ILE A 286 -6.90 -33.44 0.25
#